data_AF-A0A0K0D5Z7-F1
#
_entry.id   AF-A0A0K0D5Z7-F1
#
_cell.length_a   1.000
_cell.length_b   1.000
_cell.length_c   1.000
_cell.angle_alpha   90.00
_cell.angle_beta   90.00
_cell.angle_gamma   90.00
#
_symmetry.space_group_name_H-M   'P 1'
#
loop_
_entity.id
_entity.type
_entity.pdbx_description
1 polymer ?
#
loop_
_entity_poly.entity_id
_entity_poly.type
_entity_poly.pdbx_seq_one_letter_code
_entity_poly.pdbx_strand_id
1 'polypeptide(L)'
;MDGSSVASTKDTAGESSDTASTSYQPAPDMSAEQEFFLYELETTDSGSIGLVLRAIYDCGDVRKFSRALEHRIHQYDRNIQKSDATYIDAQIQAASEDLSKKSEEIVKYRYTSARSSLLLLNQQIYRKLVKNASTAIDQISVCLPVLENYAKLQELMQLKKYYQALKVLEELEHTHLALVEKYRFTQILAKTMSPVRSEIKARVQFLFDRLFPDCVYLQCIRFQAYSEFKDFLENIKKVACRVGRHASRCVRGIFSGYTNYITAEQHSFGATEAERSRRLQQEAKQYVAFPFKSSVYLVAHIYNSSSRCFRT
;
A
#
# COMPACT_ATOMS: atom_id res chain seq x y z
N MET A 1 35.94 -29.70 26.50
CA MET A 1 36.77 -29.40 27.68
C MET A 1 35.86 -29.52 28.87
N ASP A 2 35.74 -30.73 29.39
CA ASP A 2 34.99 -31.02 30.61
C ASP A 2 35.97 -30.99 31.78
N GLY A 3 35.65 -30.18 32.78
CA GLY A 3 36.39 -30.02 34.02
C GLY A 3 35.46 -30.29 35.20
N SER A 4 35.78 -31.36 35.92
CA SER A 4 35.26 -31.86 37.20
C SER A 4 34.78 -30.82 38.22
N SER A 5 33.84 -31.22 39.08
CA SER A 5 34.18 -31.49 40.49
C SER A 5 33.05 -32.19 41.26
N VAL A 6 33.47 -33.22 41.99
CA VAL A 6 32.76 -34.06 42.95
C VAL A 6 32.50 -33.29 44.25
N ALA A 7 31.35 -33.50 44.87
CA ALA A 7 31.18 -33.31 46.32
C ALA A 7 30.37 -34.47 46.90
N SER A 8 31.02 -35.17 47.82
CA SER A 8 30.49 -36.26 48.65
C SER A 8 30.28 -35.72 50.08
N THR A 9 29.68 -36.55 50.94
CA THR A 9 29.38 -36.38 52.38
C THR A 9 28.09 -35.59 52.67
N LYS A 10 27.23 -35.96 53.62
CA LYS A 10 27.44 -36.71 54.86
C LYS A 10 26.09 -37.16 55.42
N ASP A 11 25.85 -38.47 55.48
CA ASP A 11 24.78 -39.03 56.31
C ASP A 11 25.12 -38.74 57.77
N THR A 12 24.27 -37.96 58.44
CA THR A 12 24.32 -37.78 59.88
C THR A 12 23.08 -38.43 60.45
N ALA A 13 23.26 -39.66 60.95
CA ALA A 13 22.36 -40.30 61.88
C ALA A 13 22.19 -39.39 63.10
N GLY A 14 21.00 -38.81 63.23
CA GLY A 14 20.53 -38.13 64.43
C GLY A 14 19.52 -39.03 65.12
N GLU A 15 20.01 -39.87 66.02
CA GLU A 15 19.21 -40.44 67.10
C GLU A 15 18.66 -39.29 67.97
N SER A 16 17.35 -39.12 67.96
CA SER A 16 16.59 -38.54 69.07
C SER A 16 15.11 -38.86 68.83
N SER A 17 14.76 -40.11 69.10
CA SER A 17 13.37 -40.53 69.26
C SER A 17 13.09 -40.62 70.75
N ASP A 18 13.02 -39.46 71.41
CA ASP A 18 12.27 -39.36 72.67
C ASP A 18 10.80 -39.17 72.28
N THR A 19 10.21 -40.26 71.79
CA THR A 19 8.76 -40.42 71.79
C THR A 19 8.32 -40.52 73.25
N ALA A 20 8.22 -39.36 73.90
CA ALA A 20 7.45 -39.20 75.12
C ALA A 20 6.03 -39.61 74.78
N SER A 21 5.76 -40.90 75.05
CA SER A 21 4.46 -41.52 74.96
C SER A 21 3.53 -40.74 75.88
N THR A 22 2.82 -39.76 75.33
CA THR A 22 1.59 -39.25 75.92
C THR A 22 0.57 -40.37 75.77
N SER A 23 0.66 -41.32 76.70
CA SER A 23 -0.47 -42.14 77.11
C SER A 23 -1.66 -41.18 77.18
N TYR A 24 -2.64 -41.35 76.29
CA TYR A 24 -3.94 -40.72 76.42
C TYR A 24 -4.51 -41.19 77.76
N GLN A 25 -4.20 -40.47 78.83
CA GLN A 25 -4.90 -40.63 80.07
C GLN A 25 -6.33 -40.16 79.77
N PRO A 26 -7.33 -41.04 79.98
CA PRO A 26 -8.72 -40.62 79.87
C PRO A 26 -8.92 -39.37 80.72
N ALA A 27 -9.71 -38.41 80.21
CA ALA A 27 -10.05 -37.23 80.98
C ALA A 27 -10.55 -37.68 82.36
N PRO A 28 -10.00 -37.16 83.47
CA PRO A 28 -10.43 -37.59 84.79
C PRO A 28 -11.92 -37.25 84.98
N ASP A 29 -12.72 -38.22 85.41
CA ASP A 29 -14.15 -38.00 85.68
C ASP A 29 -14.33 -37.02 86.85
N MET A 30 -14.79 -35.80 86.59
CA MET A 30 -14.97 -34.74 87.59
C MET A 30 -16.42 -34.64 88.06
N SER A 31 -16.66 -34.26 89.32
CA SER A 31 -18.00 -33.85 89.75
C SER A 31 -18.33 -32.45 89.20
N ALA A 32 -19.63 -32.11 89.13
CA ALA A 32 -20.06 -30.80 88.64
C ALA A 32 -19.44 -29.61 89.42
N GLU A 33 -19.21 -29.76 90.73
CA GLU A 33 -18.52 -28.74 91.54
C GLU A 33 -17.03 -28.64 91.21
N GLN A 34 -16.37 -29.77 90.96
CA GLN A 34 -14.96 -29.79 90.56
C GLN A 34 -14.77 -29.20 89.15
N GLU A 35 -15.72 -29.45 88.25
CA GLU A 35 -15.76 -28.88 86.91
C GLU A 35 -16.06 -27.38 86.94
N PHE A 36 -16.92 -26.93 87.87
CA PHE A 36 -17.15 -25.51 88.14
C PHE A 36 -15.88 -24.79 88.59
N PHE A 37 -15.12 -25.34 89.55
CA PHE A 37 -13.84 -24.73 89.95
C PHE A 37 -12.82 -24.68 88.82
N LEU A 38 -12.82 -25.65 87.92
CA LEU A 38 -11.95 -25.69 86.75
C LEU A 38 -12.33 -24.64 85.71
N TYR A 39 -13.63 -24.41 85.51
CA TYR A 39 -14.15 -23.33 84.68
C TYR A 39 -13.86 -21.95 85.27
N GLU A 40 -14.08 -21.80 86.57
CA GLU A 40 -13.77 -20.57 87.30
C GLU A 40 -12.28 -20.27 87.15
N LEU A 41 -11.39 -21.25 87.35
CA LEU A 41 -9.95 -21.06 87.18
C LEU A 41 -9.53 -20.55 85.79
N GLU A 42 -10.27 -20.89 84.75
CA GLU A 42 -9.97 -20.46 83.37
C GLU A 42 -10.53 -19.10 82.99
N THR A 43 -11.61 -18.70 83.66
CA THR A 43 -12.34 -17.47 83.34
C THR A 43 -12.07 -16.35 84.35
N THR A 44 -11.51 -16.70 85.51
CA THR A 44 -11.18 -15.78 86.60
C THR A 44 -9.97 -14.92 86.26
N ASP A 45 -10.03 -13.66 86.70
CA ASP A 45 -8.93 -12.73 86.59
C ASP A 45 -7.78 -13.06 87.56
N SER A 46 -6.56 -12.62 87.25
CA SER A 46 -5.37 -12.95 88.06
C SER A 46 -5.44 -12.50 89.52
N GLY A 47 -6.35 -11.57 89.87
CA GLY A 47 -6.54 -11.03 91.21
C GLY A 47 -7.30 -11.95 92.18
N SER A 48 -8.14 -12.86 91.68
CA SER A 48 -8.99 -13.71 92.54
C SER A 48 -8.72 -15.22 92.40
N ILE A 49 -7.77 -15.60 91.55
CA ILE A 49 -7.30 -16.98 91.34
C ILE A 49 -6.91 -17.71 92.64
N GLY A 50 -6.36 -16.97 93.61
CA GLY A 50 -5.93 -17.53 94.91
C GLY A 50 -7.09 -18.11 95.73
N LEU A 51 -8.30 -17.55 95.60
CA LEU A 51 -9.51 -18.04 96.27
C LEU A 51 -9.98 -19.37 95.66
N VAL A 52 -9.94 -19.46 94.33
CA VAL A 52 -10.29 -20.68 93.59
C VAL A 52 -9.30 -21.80 93.89
N LEU A 53 -8.00 -21.50 93.91
CA LEU A 53 -6.97 -22.47 94.31
C LEU A 53 -7.18 -22.95 95.74
N ARG A 54 -7.47 -22.05 96.69
CA ARG A 54 -7.74 -22.43 98.08
C ARG A 54 -8.91 -23.41 98.18
N ALA A 55 -10.00 -23.16 97.45
CA ALA A 55 -11.16 -24.05 97.38
C ALA A 55 -10.80 -25.43 96.77
N ILE A 56 -9.98 -25.46 95.72
CA ILE A 56 -9.48 -26.71 95.12
C ILE A 56 -8.63 -27.53 96.10
N TYR A 57 -7.76 -26.87 96.88
CA TYR A 57 -6.97 -27.53 97.91
C TYR A 57 -7.85 -28.10 99.04
N ASP A 58 -8.91 -27.38 99.43
CA ASP A 58 -9.86 -27.85 100.44
C ASP A 58 -10.71 -29.04 99.95
N CYS A 59 -10.89 -29.23 98.64
CA CYS A 59 -11.56 -30.41 98.03
C CYS A 59 -10.74 -31.71 98.04
N GLY A 60 -9.44 -31.68 98.37
CA GLY A 60 -8.66 -32.86 98.74
C GLY A 60 -7.99 -33.70 97.63
N ASP A 61 -8.28 -33.47 96.34
CA ASP A 61 -7.62 -34.21 95.23
C ASP A 61 -6.99 -33.30 94.17
N VAL A 62 -5.98 -32.55 94.59
CA VAL A 62 -5.23 -31.60 93.75
C VAL A 62 -4.57 -32.29 92.54
N ARG A 63 -4.19 -33.57 92.65
CA ARG A 63 -3.57 -34.30 91.53
C ARG A 63 -4.56 -34.57 90.40
N LYS A 64 -5.82 -34.86 90.73
CA LYS A 64 -6.89 -35.00 89.76
C LYS A 64 -7.17 -33.67 89.05
N PHE A 65 -7.21 -32.55 89.78
CA PHE A 65 -7.33 -31.21 89.20
C PHE A 65 -6.15 -30.83 88.30
N SER A 66 -4.91 -31.13 88.73
CA SER A 66 -3.72 -30.88 87.91
C SER A 66 -3.76 -31.64 86.58
N ARG A 67 -4.20 -32.92 86.58
CA ARG A 67 -4.37 -33.71 85.35
C ARG A 67 -5.50 -33.17 84.47
N ALA A 68 -6.60 -32.72 85.07
CA ALA A 68 -7.71 -32.11 84.34
C ALA A 68 -7.28 -30.80 83.65
N LEU A 69 -6.49 -29.97 84.33
CA LEU A 69 -5.90 -28.75 83.77
C LEU A 69 -4.95 -29.05 82.62
N GLU A 70 -4.04 -30.00 82.80
CA GLU A 70 -3.10 -30.41 81.75
C GLU A 70 -3.84 -30.90 80.49
N HIS A 71 -4.94 -31.65 80.67
CA HIS A 71 -5.81 -32.06 79.57
C HIS A 71 -6.45 -30.86 78.84
N ARG A 72 -6.97 -29.86 79.57
CA ARG A 72 -7.59 -28.67 78.97
C ARG A 72 -6.56 -27.77 78.28
N ILE A 73 -5.37 -27.58 78.86
CA ILE A 73 -4.26 -26.86 78.22
C ILE A 73 -3.92 -27.52 76.89
N HIS A 74 -3.75 -28.85 76.85
CA HIS A 74 -3.51 -29.56 75.59
C HIS A 74 -4.67 -29.45 74.59
N GLN A 75 -5.91 -29.42 75.07
CA GLN A 75 -7.07 -29.18 74.22
C GLN A 75 -7.04 -27.77 73.62
N TYR A 76 -6.71 -26.75 74.42
CA TYR A 76 -6.55 -25.37 73.96
C TYR A 76 -5.39 -25.22 72.97
N ASP A 77 -4.24 -25.83 73.23
CA ASP A 77 -3.10 -25.82 72.30
C ASP A 77 -3.51 -26.39 70.94
N ARG A 78 -4.23 -27.52 70.93
CA ARG A 78 -4.77 -28.11 69.69
C ARG A 78 -5.77 -27.20 69.00
N ASN A 79 -6.64 -26.53 69.75
CA ASN A 79 -7.63 -25.61 69.20
C ASN A 79 -6.98 -24.35 68.60
N ILE A 80 -5.98 -23.78 69.29
CA ILE A 80 -5.19 -22.62 68.83
C ILE A 80 -4.45 -22.99 67.54
N GLN A 81 -3.74 -24.11 67.53
CA GLN A 81 -3.03 -24.58 66.33
C GLN A 81 -3.99 -24.78 65.16
N LYS A 82 -5.18 -25.33 65.42
CA LYS A 82 -6.21 -25.52 64.38
C LYS A 82 -6.77 -24.19 63.87
N SER A 83 -7.04 -23.22 64.74
CA SER A 83 -7.51 -21.90 64.33
C SER A 83 -6.45 -21.15 63.52
N ASP A 84 -5.19 -21.21 63.94
CA ASP A 84 -4.08 -20.56 63.26
C ASP A 84 -3.82 -21.18 61.90
N ALA A 85 -3.83 -22.52 61.81
CA ALA A 85 -3.72 -23.22 60.53
C ALA A 85 -4.85 -22.81 59.57
N THR A 86 -6.09 -22.78 60.06
CA THR A 86 -7.24 -22.35 59.24
C THR A 86 -7.10 -20.90 58.77
N TYR A 87 -6.61 -20.02 59.63
CA TYR A 87 -6.38 -18.62 59.29
C TYR A 87 -5.27 -18.45 58.25
N ILE A 88 -4.14 -19.13 58.42
CA ILE A 88 -3.02 -19.10 57.47
C ILE A 88 -3.47 -19.66 56.12
N ASP A 89 -4.18 -20.78 56.10
CA ASP A 89 -4.73 -21.38 54.88
C ASP A 89 -5.67 -20.42 54.15
N ALA A 90 -6.56 -19.73 54.88
CA ALA A 90 -7.45 -18.74 54.30
C ALA A 90 -6.68 -17.56 53.66
N GLN A 91 -5.60 -17.10 54.28
CA GLN A 91 -4.74 -16.04 53.74
C GLN A 91 -3.98 -16.49 52.49
N ILE A 92 -3.43 -17.73 52.51
CA ILE A 92 -2.76 -18.31 51.34
C ILE A 92 -3.74 -18.43 50.18
N GLN A 93 -4.97 -18.90 50.44
CA GLN A 93 -5.99 -19.04 49.41
C GLN A 93 -6.36 -17.67 48.81
N ALA A 94 -6.59 -16.65 49.63
CA ALA A 94 -6.88 -15.29 49.17
C ALA A 94 -5.74 -14.71 48.32
N ALA A 95 -4.48 -14.88 48.75
CA ALA A 95 -3.32 -14.44 48.00
C ALA A 95 -3.16 -15.20 46.67
N SER A 96 -3.42 -16.50 46.66
CA SER A 96 -3.35 -17.33 45.45
C SER A 96 -4.40 -16.91 44.41
N GLU A 97 -5.63 -16.63 44.85
CA GLU A 97 -6.70 -16.14 43.99
C GLU A 97 -6.39 -14.76 43.39
N ASP A 98 -5.84 -13.84 44.18
CA ASP A 98 -5.42 -12.52 43.69
C ASP A 98 -4.28 -12.64 42.66
N LEU A 99 -3.26 -13.45 42.95
CA LEU A 99 -2.17 -13.73 42.03
C LEU A 99 -2.67 -14.36 40.72
N SER A 100 -3.63 -15.29 40.82
CA SER A 100 -4.25 -15.92 39.66
C SER A 100 -4.95 -14.89 38.79
N LYS A 101 -5.82 -14.04 39.36
CA LYS A 101 -6.52 -12.97 38.62
C LYS A 101 -5.55 -12.01 37.95
N LYS A 102 -4.52 -11.57 38.68
CA LYS A 102 -3.49 -10.67 38.14
C LYS A 102 -2.69 -11.32 37.00
N SER A 103 -2.41 -12.62 37.11
CA SER A 103 -1.73 -13.37 36.05
C SER A 103 -2.57 -13.43 34.76
N GLU A 104 -3.88 -13.67 34.88
CA GLU A 104 -4.81 -13.70 33.75
C GLU A 104 -4.91 -12.32 33.08
N GLU A 105 -4.99 -11.25 33.86
CA GLU A 105 -4.99 -9.87 33.35
C GLU A 105 -3.72 -9.53 32.58
N ILE A 106 -2.55 -9.91 33.11
CA ILE A 106 -1.26 -9.71 32.44
C ILE A 106 -1.22 -10.45 31.11
N VAL A 107 -1.67 -11.72 31.08
CA VAL A 107 -1.71 -12.53 29.86
C VAL A 107 -2.66 -11.89 28.84
N LYS A 108 -3.86 -11.49 29.27
CA LYS A 108 -4.84 -10.81 28.42
C LYS A 108 -4.29 -9.51 27.83
N TYR A 109 -3.68 -8.67 28.66
CA TYR A 109 -3.05 -7.43 28.21
C TYR A 109 -1.94 -7.70 27.18
N ARG A 110 -1.01 -8.62 27.47
CA ARG A 110 0.07 -8.99 26.55
C ARG A 110 -0.47 -9.51 25.22
N TYR A 111 -1.49 -10.37 25.25
CA TYR A 111 -2.14 -10.88 24.05
C TYR A 111 -2.76 -9.76 23.21
N THR A 112 -3.53 -8.86 23.83
CA THR A 112 -4.17 -7.73 23.11
C THR A 112 -3.17 -6.75 22.53
N SER A 113 -2.08 -6.46 23.26
CA SER A 113 -1.00 -5.59 22.81
C SER A 113 -0.23 -6.21 21.62
N ALA A 114 0.14 -7.48 21.73
CA ALA A 114 0.81 -8.21 20.65
C ALA A 114 -0.08 -8.30 19.40
N ARG A 115 -1.38 -8.62 19.57
CA ARG A 115 -2.36 -8.65 18.48
C ARG A 115 -2.48 -7.30 17.78
N SER A 116 -2.53 -6.20 18.52
CA SER A 116 -2.65 -4.84 17.97
C SER A 116 -1.40 -4.45 17.17
N SER A 117 -0.21 -4.74 17.72
CA SER A 117 1.07 -4.53 17.03
C SER A 117 1.17 -5.34 15.74
N LEU A 118 0.76 -6.61 15.78
CA LEU A 118 0.75 -7.51 14.62
C LEU A 118 -0.22 -7.01 13.54
N LEU A 119 -1.41 -6.53 13.93
CA LEU A 119 -2.38 -5.96 13.00
C LEU A 119 -1.81 -4.73 12.28
N LEU A 120 -1.18 -3.82 13.03
CA LEU A 120 -0.56 -2.62 12.47
C LEU A 120 0.56 -2.98 11.49
N LEU A 121 1.45 -3.92 11.87
CA LEU A 121 2.53 -4.38 11.01
C LEU A 121 2.00 -5.01 9.72
N ASN A 122 0.99 -5.89 9.81
CA ASN A 122 0.37 -6.50 8.64
C ASN A 122 -0.27 -5.45 7.72
N GLN A 123 -0.93 -4.45 8.28
CA GLN A 123 -1.50 -3.36 7.49
C GLN A 123 -0.41 -2.57 6.75
N GLN A 124 0.74 -2.32 7.39
CA GLN A 124 1.87 -1.64 6.74
C GLN A 124 2.49 -2.49 5.62
N ILE A 125 2.68 -3.79 5.86
CA ILE A 125 3.20 -4.73 4.86
C ILE A 125 2.25 -4.78 3.66
N TYR A 126 0.95 -4.95 3.90
CA TYR A 126 -0.05 -4.98 2.83
C TYR A 126 -0.07 -3.68 2.02
N ARG A 127 -0.03 -2.52 2.70
CA ARG A 127 0.07 -1.21 2.01
C ARG A 127 1.31 -1.09 1.15
N LYS A 128 2.48 -1.53 1.65
CA LYS A 128 3.73 -1.54 0.86
C LYS A 128 3.62 -2.48 -0.33
N LEU A 129 3.08 -3.68 -0.13
CA LEU A 129 2.88 -4.66 -1.19
C LEU A 129 2.00 -4.10 -2.31
N VAL A 130 0.85 -3.52 -1.96
CA VAL A 130 -0.06 -2.91 -2.94
C VAL A 130 0.62 -1.76 -3.69
N LYS A 131 1.35 -0.87 -2.99
CA LYS A 131 2.11 0.21 -3.62
C LYS A 131 3.19 -0.30 -4.57
N ASN A 132 3.94 -1.31 -4.16
CA ASN A 132 4.98 -1.93 -4.99
C ASN A 132 4.36 -2.59 -6.23
N ALA A 133 3.25 -3.33 -6.05
CA ALA A 133 2.53 -3.96 -7.14
C ALA A 133 1.98 -2.92 -8.13
N SER A 134 1.34 -1.86 -7.63
CA SER A 134 0.86 -0.74 -8.47
C SER A 134 2.01 -0.11 -9.25
N THR A 135 3.13 0.18 -8.58
CA THR A 135 4.30 0.78 -9.23
C THR A 135 4.85 -0.14 -10.32
N ALA A 136 4.92 -1.45 -10.06
CA ALA A 136 5.35 -2.44 -11.04
C ALA A 136 4.40 -2.52 -12.24
N ILE A 137 3.08 -2.53 -11.99
CA ILE A 137 2.05 -2.49 -13.03
C ILE A 137 2.23 -1.23 -13.89
N ASP A 138 2.42 -0.07 -13.28
CA ASP A 138 2.62 1.20 -14.00
C ASP A 138 3.89 1.16 -14.85
N GLN A 139 5.01 0.70 -14.29
CA GLN A 139 6.28 0.57 -15.02
C GLN A 139 6.16 -0.40 -16.21
N ILE A 140 5.51 -1.54 -16.02
CA ILE A 140 5.28 -2.53 -17.08
C ILE A 140 4.34 -1.95 -18.15
N SER A 141 3.29 -1.26 -17.74
CA SER A 141 2.29 -0.68 -18.66
C SER A 141 2.92 0.33 -19.62
N VAL A 142 3.86 1.15 -19.15
CA VAL A 142 4.62 2.08 -20.01
C VAL A 142 5.51 1.33 -21.01
N CYS A 143 5.93 0.11 -20.69
CA CYS A 143 6.75 -0.73 -21.58
C CYS A 143 5.93 -1.53 -22.61
N LEU A 144 4.64 -1.75 -22.39
CA LEU A 144 3.81 -2.58 -23.28
C LEU A 144 3.81 -2.11 -24.74
N PRO A 145 3.62 -0.81 -25.06
CA PRO A 145 3.61 -0.36 -26.46
C PRO A 145 4.92 -0.64 -27.20
N VAL A 146 6.04 -0.67 -26.48
CA VAL A 146 7.37 -0.97 -27.04
C VAL A 146 7.46 -2.44 -27.43
N LEU A 147 7.00 -3.33 -26.55
CA LEU A 147 6.99 -4.77 -26.78
C LEU A 147 6.01 -5.17 -27.89
N GLU A 148 4.81 -4.59 -27.89
CA GLU A 148 3.77 -4.84 -28.90
C GLU A 148 4.21 -4.37 -30.28
N ASN A 149 4.72 -3.14 -30.41
CA ASN A 149 5.19 -2.62 -31.69
C ASN A 149 6.43 -3.36 -32.19
N TYR A 150 7.33 -3.79 -31.30
CA TYR A 150 8.46 -4.62 -31.71
C TYR A 150 8.01 -6.00 -32.22
N ALA A 151 7.06 -6.65 -31.54
CA ALA A 151 6.49 -7.92 -32.01
C ALA A 151 5.81 -7.75 -33.38
N LYS A 152 5.02 -6.69 -33.55
CA LYS A 152 4.38 -6.33 -34.83
C LYS A 152 5.40 -6.05 -35.93
N LEU A 153 6.50 -5.37 -35.61
CA LEU A 153 7.60 -5.13 -36.55
C LEU A 153 8.19 -6.46 -37.06
N GLN A 154 8.46 -7.39 -36.15
CA GLN A 154 8.98 -8.72 -36.51
C GLN A 154 7.99 -9.50 -37.39
N GLU A 155 6.70 -9.44 -37.09
CA GLU A 155 5.66 -10.05 -37.92
C GLU A 155 5.61 -9.43 -39.33
N LEU A 156 5.61 -8.11 -39.45
CA LEU A 156 5.60 -7.41 -40.74
C LEU A 156 6.85 -7.70 -41.57
N MET A 157 8.00 -7.87 -40.92
CA MET A 157 9.26 -8.30 -41.55
C MET A 157 9.13 -9.71 -42.14
N GLN A 158 8.54 -10.66 -41.40
CA GLN A 158 8.30 -12.02 -41.88
C GLN A 158 7.31 -12.05 -43.05
N LEU A 159 6.25 -11.23 -42.99
CA LEU A 159 5.25 -11.07 -44.06
C LEU A 159 5.78 -10.27 -45.26
N LYS A 160 7.05 -9.83 -45.26
CA LYS A 160 7.67 -9.00 -46.30
C LYS A 160 6.92 -7.69 -46.57
N LYS A 161 6.16 -7.18 -45.59
CA LYS A 161 5.44 -5.90 -45.67
C LYS A 161 6.37 -4.76 -45.24
N TYR A 162 7.46 -4.58 -45.98
CA TYR A 162 8.60 -3.73 -45.60
C TYR A 162 8.26 -2.25 -45.37
N TYR A 163 7.32 -1.68 -46.13
CA TYR A 163 6.89 -0.30 -45.94
C TYR A 163 6.13 -0.10 -44.61
N GLN A 164 5.22 -1.03 -44.28
CA GLN A 164 4.49 -1.00 -43.02
C GLN A 164 5.44 -1.26 -41.84
N ALA A 165 6.39 -2.18 -42.01
CA ALA A 165 7.45 -2.45 -41.03
C ALA A 165 8.28 -1.18 -40.76
N LEU A 166 8.69 -0.44 -41.80
CA LEU A 166 9.45 0.80 -41.64
C LEU A 166 8.68 1.86 -40.86
N LYS A 167 7.36 2.00 -41.11
CA LYS A 167 6.51 2.93 -40.37
C LYS A 167 6.44 2.59 -38.89
N VAL A 168 6.25 1.32 -38.54
CA VAL A 168 6.23 0.85 -37.13
C VAL A 168 7.59 1.05 -36.47
N LEU A 169 8.69 0.84 -37.21
CA LEU A 169 10.04 1.07 -36.72
C LEU A 169 10.30 2.55 -36.38
N GLU A 170 9.85 3.48 -37.22
CA GLU A 170 9.97 4.92 -36.97
C GLU A 170 9.16 5.38 -35.76
N GLU A 171 7.93 4.87 -35.61
CA GLU A 171 7.07 5.15 -34.45
C GLU A 171 7.68 4.59 -33.15
N LEU A 172 8.25 3.37 -33.20
CA LEU A 172 8.91 2.75 -32.07
C LEU A 172 10.12 3.55 -31.57
N GLU A 173 10.97 4.04 -32.48
CA GLU A 173 12.15 4.84 -32.15
C GLU A 173 11.82 6.23 -31.63
N HIS A 174 10.92 6.95 -32.31
CA HIS A 174 10.70 8.37 -32.03
C HIS A 174 9.60 8.65 -31.01
N THR A 175 8.68 7.71 -30.78
CA THR A 175 7.54 7.91 -29.87
C THR A 175 7.65 7.08 -28.61
N HIS A 176 7.90 5.77 -28.74
CA HIS A 176 7.80 4.86 -27.60
C HIS A 176 9.10 4.67 -26.83
N LEU A 177 10.24 4.54 -27.52
CA LEU A 177 11.55 4.29 -26.88
C LEU A 177 12.04 5.45 -26.00
N ALA A 178 11.75 6.69 -26.39
CA ALA A 178 12.11 7.88 -25.61
C ALA A 178 11.49 7.88 -24.20
N LEU A 179 10.32 7.26 -24.02
CA LEU A 179 9.60 7.20 -22.74
C LEU A 179 10.18 6.18 -21.76
N VAL A 180 11.00 5.24 -22.25
CA VAL A 180 11.45 4.06 -21.51
C VAL A 180 12.97 3.87 -21.54
N GLU A 181 13.74 4.90 -21.88
CA GLU A 181 15.21 4.83 -22.02
C GLU A 181 15.94 4.41 -20.73
N LYS A 182 15.32 4.63 -19.57
CA LYS A 182 15.85 4.23 -18.26
C LYS A 182 16.02 2.71 -18.09
N TYR A 183 15.36 1.89 -18.90
CA TYR A 183 15.45 0.44 -18.79
C TYR A 183 16.58 -0.13 -19.65
N ARG A 184 17.34 -1.09 -19.11
CA ARG A 184 18.45 -1.70 -19.84
C ARG A 184 18.00 -2.44 -21.11
N PHE A 185 16.83 -3.08 -21.09
CA PHE A 185 16.34 -3.83 -22.25
C PHE A 185 15.99 -2.92 -23.43
N THR A 186 15.51 -1.70 -23.18
CA THR A 186 15.13 -0.73 -24.23
C THR A 186 16.35 -0.13 -24.89
N GLN A 187 17.44 0.07 -24.14
CA GLN A 187 18.75 0.46 -24.69
C GLN A 187 19.32 -0.62 -25.61
N ILE A 188 19.18 -1.89 -25.25
CA ILE A 188 19.57 -3.01 -26.12
C ILE A 188 18.68 -3.01 -27.37
N LEU A 189 17.36 -2.87 -27.19
CA LEU A 189 16.41 -2.82 -28.29
C LEU A 189 16.72 -1.69 -29.28
N ALA A 190 16.99 -0.48 -28.79
CA ALA A 190 17.34 0.67 -29.61
C ALA A 190 18.57 0.41 -30.49
N LYS A 191 19.59 -0.30 -29.97
CA LYS A 191 20.78 -0.69 -30.76
C LYS A 191 20.44 -1.64 -31.90
N THR A 192 19.41 -2.47 -31.77
CA THR A 192 18.97 -3.39 -32.83
C THR A 192 18.19 -2.71 -33.95
N MET A 193 17.68 -1.51 -33.75
CA MET A 193 16.82 -0.82 -34.73
C MET A 193 17.58 -0.38 -35.99
N SER A 194 18.84 0.06 -35.86
CA SER A 194 19.68 0.48 -37.00
C SER A 194 19.99 -0.69 -37.96
N PRO A 195 20.40 -1.88 -37.47
CA PRO A 195 20.48 -3.10 -38.27
C PRO A 195 19.16 -3.46 -38.97
N VAL A 196 18.03 -3.45 -38.25
CA VAL A 196 16.71 -3.80 -38.83
C VAL A 196 16.31 -2.81 -39.92
N ARG A 197 16.55 -1.50 -39.72
CA ARG A 197 16.32 -0.49 -40.76
C ARG A 197 17.16 -0.76 -42.02
N SER A 198 18.42 -1.14 -41.82
CA SER A 198 19.34 -1.46 -42.92
C SER A 198 18.89 -2.72 -43.66
N GLU A 199 18.40 -3.73 -42.93
CA GLU A 199 17.82 -4.94 -43.52
C GLU A 199 16.57 -4.61 -44.35
N ILE A 200 15.63 -3.83 -43.83
CA ILE A 200 14.44 -3.38 -44.57
C ILE A 200 14.85 -2.71 -45.88
N LYS A 201 15.79 -1.75 -45.81
CA LYS A 201 16.30 -1.04 -47.01
C LYS A 201 16.92 -2.01 -48.02
N ALA A 202 17.77 -2.93 -47.56
CA ALA A 202 18.42 -3.92 -48.42
C ALA A 202 17.41 -4.87 -49.07
N ARG A 203 16.37 -5.31 -48.35
CA ARG A 203 15.31 -6.17 -48.88
C ARG A 203 14.44 -5.45 -49.91
N VAL A 204 14.10 -4.19 -49.64
CA VAL A 204 13.38 -3.35 -50.61
C VAL A 204 14.22 -3.14 -51.87
N GLN A 205 15.51 -2.84 -51.71
CA GLN A 205 16.43 -2.69 -52.85
C GLN A 205 16.56 -4.00 -53.64
N PHE A 206 16.76 -5.14 -52.98
CA PHE A 206 16.83 -6.44 -53.63
C PHE A 206 15.54 -6.81 -54.38
N LEU A 207 14.36 -6.53 -53.78
CA LEU A 207 13.08 -6.75 -54.47
C LEU A 207 12.95 -5.85 -55.70
N PHE A 208 13.42 -4.61 -55.60
CA PHE A 208 13.45 -3.68 -56.72
C PHE A 208 14.36 -4.16 -57.85
N ASP A 209 15.59 -4.57 -57.52
CA ASP A 209 16.57 -5.08 -58.48
C ASP A 209 16.10 -6.39 -59.13
N ARG A 210 15.40 -7.26 -58.38
CA ARG A 210 14.85 -8.52 -58.91
C ARG A 210 13.59 -8.34 -59.75
N LEU A 211 12.74 -7.37 -59.42
CA LEU A 211 11.52 -7.07 -60.18
C LEU A 211 11.82 -6.24 -61.44
N PHE A 212 12.94 -5.51 -61.47
CA PHE A 212 13.32 -4.60 -62.57
C PHE A 212 14.80 -4.75 -63.00
N PRO A 213 15.27 -5.95 -63.40
CA PRO A 213 16.68 -6.20 -63.68
C PRO A 213 17.25 -5.44 -64.89
N ASP A 214 16.42 -5.09 -65.88
CA ASP A 214 16.83 -4.43 -67.12
C ASP A 214 16.38 -2.95 -67.23
N CYS A 215 15.93 -2.36 -66.12
CA CYS A 215 15.25 -1.07 -66.16
C CYS A 215 16.22 0.12 -66.03
N VAL A 216 16.96 0.42 -67.09
CA VAL A 216 17.72 1.70 -67.25
C VAL A 216 16.79 2.92 -67.05
N TYR A 217 15.49 2.75 -67.30
CA TYR A 217 14.44 3.75 -67.06
C TYR A 217 14.26 4.11 -65.58
N LEU A 218 14.53 3.22 -64.64
CA LEU A 218 14.16 3.40 -63.23
C LEU A 218 15.24 4.15 -62.43
N GLN A 219 16.51 4.07 -62.85
CA GLN A 219 17.57 4.97 -62.38
C GLN A 219 17.24 6.43 -62.75
N CYS A 220 16.78 6.64 -63.99
CA CYS A 220 16.35 7.94 -64.49
C CYS A 220 15.05 8.42 -63.83
N ILE A 221 14.03 7.55 -63.66
CA ILE A 221 12.78 7.90 -62.97
C ILE A 221 13.02 8.15 -61.48
N ARG A 222 13.90 7.40 -60.79
CA ARG A 222 14.26 7.71 -59.40
C ARG A 222 14.97 9.05 -59.26
N PHE A 223 15.80 9.45 -60.23
CA PHE A 223 16.45 10.76 -60.17
C PHE A 223 15.48 11.89 -60.51
N GLN A 224 14.64 11.68 -61.53
CA GLN A 224 13.69 12.68 -62.05
C GLN A 224 12.46 12.85 -61.16
N ALA A 225 11.80 11.77 -60.75
CA ALA A 225 10.61 11.85 -59.90
C ALA A 225 10.94 12.35 -58.49
N TYR A 226 12.11 12.02 -57.95
CA TYR A 226 12.53 12.47 -56.62
C TYR A 226 13.03 13.91 -56.64
N SER A 227 13.64 14.39 -57.75
CA SER A 227 13.97 15.81 -57.92
C SER A 227 12.72 16.65 -58.15
N GLU A 228 11.81 16.21 -59.04
CA GLU A 228 10.57 16.93 -59.31
C GLU A 228 9.62 16.92 -58.12
N PHE A 229 9.54 15.82 -57.36
CA PHE A 229 8.77 15.80 -56.12
C PHE A 229 9.40 16.68 -55.04
N LYS A 230 10.74 16.72 -54.93
CA LYS A 230 11.44 17.60 -53.99
C LYS A 230 11.25 19.08 -54.35
N ASP A 231 11.33 19.42 -55.64
CA ASP A 231 11.07 20.77 -56.16
C ASP A 231 9.59 21.15 -56.03
N PHE A 232 8.68 20.19 -56.19
CA PHE A 232 7.25 20.35 -55.93
C PHE A 232 6.99 20.63 -54.45
N LEU A 233 7.56 19.85 -53.53
CA LEU A 233 7.42 20.07 -52.08
C LEU A 233 8.04 21.40 -51.65
N GLU A 234 9.18 21.79 -52.22
CA GLU A 234 9.84 23.07 -51.96
C GLU A 234 9.01 24.25 -52.52
N ASN A 235 8.37 24.07 -53.68
CA ASN A 235 7.42 25.04 -54.22
C ASN A 235 6.15 25.15 -53.38
N ILE A 236 5.58 24.03 -52.92
CA ILE A 236 4.44 24.03 -51.99
C ILE A 236 4.83 24.78 -50.71
N LYS A 237 6.01 24.53 -50.14
CA LYS A 237 6.50 25.24 -48.96
C LYS A 237 6.62 26.75 -49.20
N LYS A 238 7.13 27.17 -50.36
CA LYS A 238 7.23 28.59 -50.77
C LYS A 238 5.87 29.25 -51.02
N VAL A 239 4.91 28.50 -51.56
CA VAL A 239 3.55 28.99 -51.83
C VAL A 239 2.73 29.03 -50.54
N ALA A 240 2.86 28.06 -49.66
CA ALA A 240 2.20 28.03 -48.34
C ALA A 240 2.58 29.27 -47.49
N CYS A 241 3.85 29.68 -47.50
CA CYS A 241 4.28 30.94 -46.85
C CYS A 241 3.73 32.22 -47.52
N ARG A 242 3.47 32.19 -48.83
CA ARG A 242 2.84 33.32 -49.55
C ARG A 242 1.34 33.37 -49.31
N VAL A 243 0.67 32.22 -49.32
CA VAL A 243 -0.75 32.07 -48.98
C VAL A 243 -0.98 32.44 -47.52
N GLY A 244 -0.12 32.01 -46.59
CA GLY A 244 -0.17 32.44 -45.18
C GLY A 244 -0.01 33.94 -45.02
N ARG A 245 0.94 34.58 -45.74
CA ARG A 245 1.12 36.04 -45.73
C ARG A 245 -0.04 36.79 -46.39
N HIS A 246 -0.62 36.26 -47.46
CA HIS A 246 -1.75 36.86 -48.16
C HIS A 246 -3.05 36.71 -47.35
N ALA A 247 -3.31 35.53 -46.77
CA ALA A 247 -4.38 35.29 -45.80
C ALA A 247 -4.22 36.19 -44.56
N SER A 248 -3.01 36.32 -44.02
CA SER A 248 -2.72 37.23 -42.90
C SER A 248 -2.94 38.70 -43.28
N ARG A 249 -2.60 39.12 -44.51
CA ARG A 249 -2.90 40.47 -45.03
C ARG A 249 -4.39 40.69 -45.25
N CYS A 250 -5.11 39.72 -45.78
CA CYS A 250 -6.57 39.79 -45.95
C CYS A 250 -7.29 39.83 -44.60
N VAL A 251 -6.88 39.02 -43.62
CA VAL A 251 -7.42 39.07 -42.24
C VAL A 251 -7.12 40.42 -41.58
N ARG A 252 -5.93 40.99 -41.78
CA ARG A 252 -5.57 42.32 -41.29
C ARG A 252 -6.38 43.44 -41.98
N GLY A 253 -6.71 43.27 -43.27
CA GLY A 253 -7.59 44.16 -44.03
C GLY A 253 -9.05 44.08 -43.58
N ILE A 254 -9.55 42.88 -43.25
CA ILE A 254 -10.90 42.66 -42.70
C ILE A 254 -11.01 43.32 -41.32
N PHE A 255 -10.01 43.15 -40.45
CA PHE A 255 -9.99 43.82 -39.14
C PHE A 255 -9.93 45.35 -39.25
N SER A 256 -9.16 45.90 -40.20
CA SER A 256 -9.14 47.34 -40.48
C SER A 256 -10.46 47.87 -41.04
N GLY A 257 -11.18 47.05 -41.82
CA GLY A 257 -12.52 47.37 -42.33
C GLY A 257 -13.57 47.39 -41.22
N TYR A 258 -13.50 46.44 -40.27
CA TYR A 258 -14.39 46.40 -39.11
C TYR A 258 -14.17 47.58 -38.15
N THR A 259 -12.92 48.02 -37.93
CA THR A 259 -12.65 49.21 -37.11
C THR A 259 -13.16 50.50 -37.75
N ASN A 260 -13.16 50.58 -39.09
CA ASN A 260 -13.73 51.71 -39.83
C ASN A 260 -15.27 51.67 -39.90
N TYR A 261 -15.88 50.48 -39.84
CA TYR A 261 -17.32 50.29 -39.75
C TYR A 261 -17.87 50.78 -38.41
N ILE A 262 -17.18 50.46 -37.30
CA ILE A 262 -17.58 50.89 -35.95
C ILE A 262 -17.46 52.42 -35.78
N THR A 263 -16.48 53.07 -36.40
CA THR A 263 -16.38 54.55 -36.40
C THR A 263 -17.38 55.23 -37.35
N ALA A 264 -17.81 54.57 -38.43
CA ALA A 264 -18.84 55.10 -39.33
C ALA A 264 -20.26 54.99 -38.74
N GLU A 265 -20.57 53.96 -37.95
CA GLU A 265 -21.87 53.82 -37.27
C GLU A 265 -22.14 54.92 -36.23
N GLN A 266 -21.11 55.51 -35.63
CA GLN A 266 -21.28 56.60 -34.65
C GLN A 266 -21.68 57.95 -35.28
N HIS A 267 -21.66 58.09 -36.60
CA HIS A 267 -21.98 59.36 -37.30
C HIS A 267 -23.27 59.33 -38.14
N SER A 268 -24.09 58.28 -38.05
CA SER A 268 -25.32 58.13 -38.87
C SER A 268 -26.59 58.00 -38.01
N PHE A 269 -26.90 59.01 -37.20
CA PHE A 269 -28.22 59.15 -36.60
C PHE A 269 -29.14 59.88 -37.60
N GLY A 270 -30.10 59.16 -38.21
CA GLY A 270 -31.19 59.79 -39.00
C GLY A 270 -31.45 59.30 -40.42
N ALA A 271 -31.04 58.07 -40.81
CA ALA A 271 -31.41 57.52 -42.12
C ALA A 271 -32.68 56.64 -42.06
N THR A 272 -33.66 56.93 -42.92
CA THR A 272 -34.93 56.18 -43.06
C THR A 272 -34.73 54.76 -43.60
N GLU A 273 -35.60 53.83 -43.20
CA GLU A 273 -35.51 52.38 -43.40
C GLU A 273 -35.28 51.95 -44.86
N ALA A 274 -35.86 52.68 -45.82
CA ALA A 274 -35.68 52.45 -47.25
C ALA A 274 -34.25 52.71 -47.76
N GLU A 275 -33.53 53.65 -47.15
CA GLU A 275 -32.15 53.99 -47.52
C GLU A 275 -31.16 52.95 -46.95
N ARG A 276 -31.49 52.39 -45.78
CA ARG A 276 -30.77 51.26 -45.15
C ARG A 276 -30.87 50.00 -46.01
N SER A 277 -32.08 49.68 -46.51
CA SER A 277 -32.29 48.51 -47.37
C SER A 277 -31.62 48.65 -48.75
N ARG A 278 -31.54 49.86 -49.32
CA ARG A 278 -30.78 50.09 -50.57
C ARG A 278 -29.28 49.90 -50.37
N ARG A 279 -28.69 50.44 -49.30
CA ARG A 279 -27.25 50.28 -49.02
C ARG A 279 -26.89 48.82 -48.72
N LEU A 280 -27.71 48.10 -47.94
CA LEU A 280 -27.54 46.66 -47.71
C LEU A 280 -27.67 45.83 -48.99
N GLN A 281 -28.59 46.17 -49.90
CA GLN A 281 -28.68 45.50 -51.21
C GLN A 281 -27.51 45.83 -52.15
N GLN A 282 -26.95 47.04 -52.05
CA GLN A 282 -25.82 47.48 -52.87
C GLN A 282 -24.49 46.88 -52.37
N GLU A 283 -24.32 46.77 -51.04
CA GLU A 283 -23.20 46.07 -50.40
C GLU A 283 -23.31 44.55 -50.59
N ALA A 284 -24.51 43.95 -50.50
CA ALA A 284 -24.71 42.54 -50.80
C ALA A 284 -24.31 42.19 -52.25
N LYS A 285 -24.51 43.11 -53.21
CA LYS A 285 -24.01 42.95 -54.58
C LYS A 285 -22.48 43.05 -54.67
N GLN A 286 -21.84 43.80 -53.79
CA GLN A 286 -20.38 43.96 -53.75
C GLN A 286 -19.67 42.79 -53.04
N TYR A 287 -20.31 42.17 -52.04
CA TYR A 287 -19.84 40.93 -51.40
C TYR A 287 -20.05 39.67 -52.25
N VAL A 288 -21.01 39.66 -53.18
CA VAL A 288 -21.22 38.56 -54.14
C VAL A 288 -20.21 38.58 -55.30
N ALA A 289 -19.39 39.63 -55.41
CA ALA A 289 -18.31 39.77 -56.41
C ALA A 289 -16.90 39.45 -55.87
N PHE A 290 -16.77 38.74 -54.74
CA PHE A 290 -15.48 38.17 -54.30
C PHE A 290 -15.44 36.67 -54.60
N PRO A 291 -14.41 36.15 -55.31
CA PRO A 291 -14.44 34.81 -55.88
C PRO A 291 -14.11 33.75 -54.81
N PHE A 292 -15.09 33.38 -53.99
CA PHE A 292 -15.02 32.13 -53.22
C PHE A 292 -14.96 30.89 -54.13
N LYS A 293 -15.25 31.05 -55.43
CA LYS A 293 -14.99 30.03 -56.46
C LYS A 293 -13.50 29.71 -56.63
N SER A 294 -12.56 30.64 -56.45
CA SER A 294 -11.14 30.36 -56.69
C SER A 294 -10.52 29.38 -55.68
N SER A 295 -10.94 29.40 -54.42
CA SER A 295 -10.35 28.52 -53.41
C SER A 295 -10.86 27.08 -53.52
N VAL A 296 -12.16 26.90 -53.83
CA VAL A 296 -12.75 25.58 -54.04
C VAL A 296 -12.29 24.96 -55.37
N TYR A 297 -12.15 25.75 -56.44
CA TYR A 297 -11.56 25.28 -57.70
C TYR A 297 -10.08 24.93 -57.55
N LEU A 298 -9.30 25.64 -56.71
CA LEU A 298 -7.89 25.32 -56.49
C LEU A 298 -7.72 24.03 -55.67
N VAL A 299 -8.54 23.82 -54.63
CA VAL A 299 -8.55 22.56 -53.86
C VAL A 299 -9.00 21.39 -54.74
N ALA A 300 -10.03 21.58 -55.58
CA ALA A 300 -10.46 20.58 -56.55
C ALA A 300 -9.39 20.29 -57.62
N HIS A 301 -8.69 21.31 -58.12
CA HIS A 301 -7.62 21.14 -59.11
C HIS A 301 -6.37 20.47 -58.51
N ILE A 302 -6.04 20.74 -57.25
CA ILE A 302 -4.97 20.06 -56.51
C ILE A 302 -5.34 18.57 -56.31
N TYR A 303 -6.58 18.27 -55.92
CA TYR A 303 -7.05 16.89 -55.72
C TYR A 303 -7.11 16.09 -57.04
N ASN A 304 -7.52 16.74 -58.13
CA ASN A 304 -7.67 16.10 -59.45
C ASN A 304 -6.31 15.92 -60.16
N SER A 305 -5.36 16.84 -59.96
CA SER A 305 -3.97 16.67 -60.42
C SER A 305 -3.24 15.55 -59.66
N SER A 306 -3.45 15.40 -58.36
CA SER A 306 -2.91 14.27 -57.58
C SER A 306 -3.52 12.92 -57.99
N SER A 307 -4.77 12.90 -58.46
CA SER A 307 -5.44 11.67 -58.91
C SER A 307 -5.02 11.22 -60.31
N ARG A 308 -4.57 12.14 -61.19
CA ARG A 308 -4.04 11.80 -62.53
C ARG A 308 -2.62 11.21 -62.50
N CYS A 309 -1.77 11.63 -61.55
CA CYS A 309 -0.42 11.07 -61.39
C CYS A 309 -0.39 9.64 -60.81
N PHE A 310 -1.50 9.12 -60.28
CA PHE A 310 -1.61 7.74 -59.76
C PHE A 310 -2.29 6.77 -60.76
N ARG A 311 -2.61 7.21 -61.98
CA ARG A 311 -3.12 6.38 -63.09
C ARG A 311 -2.26 6.51 -64.34
N THR A 312 -0.99 6.11 -64.23
CA THR A 312 -0.07 5.72 -65.32
C THR A 312 1.01 4.87 -64.69
#